data_AF-A0A0L0STQ5-F1
#
_entry.id   AF-A0A0L0STQ5-F1
#
_cell.length_a   1.000
_cell.length_b   1.000
_cell.length_c   1.000
_cell.angle_alpha   90.00
_cell.angle_beta   90.00
_cell.angle_gamma   90.00
#
_symmetry.space_group_name_H-M   'P 1'
#
loop_
_entity.id
_entity.type
_entity.pdbx_description
1 polymer ?
#
loop_
_entity_poly.entity_id
_entity_poly.type
_entity_poly.pdbx_seq_one_letter_code
_entity_poly.pdbx_strand_id
1 'polypeptide(L)'
;MTTPAFDSYATAVAADREQTNPATHARYRSLAHGQSFSDLDKYVSTTLPAVVLGDSDANSGGQGHLTLDQLATVMAWKLMRGKYCATLMGLIRSNDPATVIDVTKRAVQQIRARREQSHQRGFKDEMTRLLAVVKELTVVRGVGPATAAAIASFLDPDAPFMSDELLAAAGIKSPKYSFTEYERVVAYLDAIRAGEQSHPATSVDAVILKELEETLDDTMPEALQLGTIELTPELMKSFFDPVLDSIIHLIQKQVLALVEERRDASDHGDLPPVTATTGMLENMFVVGGFGNNQYLRQRIADDAVVQRLVKRVRSIPSPEVAVLRGAVYAAVGDSIRSRRHLTLDQLATVMAWKLMRGKYCATLMGLIRSNDPATVIDVTKRAVQQIRARREQSHQRGFKDEMTRLLAVVKELTVVRGVGPATAAAIASFLDPDAPFMSDELLAAAGIKSPKYSFTEYERVVAYLDAIRAGEHARSGAHAVP
;
A
#
# COMPACT_ATOMS: atom_id res chain seq x y z
N MET A 1 -20.46 18.08 23.90
CA MET A 1 -20.07 16.69 23.56
C MET A 1 -19.05 16.80 22.43
N THR A 2 -17.78 16.56 22.75
CA THR A 2 -16.63 16.78 21.85
C THR A 2 -16.47 15.58 20.91
N THR A 3 -16.73 15.80 19.62
CA THR A 3 -16.47 14.86 18.53
C THR A 3 -14.96 14.75 18.31
N PRO A 4 -14.36 13.55 18.22
CA PRO A 4 -12.94 13.42 17.93
C PRO A 4 -12.66 13.79 16.47
N ALA A 5 -11.65 14.63 16.25
CA ALA A 5 -11.22 15.09 14.93
C ALA A 5 -10.71 13.91 14.08
N PHE A 6 -11.16 13.84 12.83
CA PHE A 6 -10.77 12.83 11.85
C PHE A 6 -9.46 13.25 11.18
N ASP A 7 -8.35 12.61 11.55
CA ASP A 7 -7.01 12.87 11.02
C ASP A 7 -6.79 12.13 9.69
N SER A 8 -6.90 12.87 8.58
CA SER A 8 -6.80 12.37 7.20
C SER A 8 -5.40 11.90 6.82
N TYR A 9 -4.35 12.43 7.46
CA TYR A 9 -2.97 12.01 7.23
C TYR A 9 -2.69 10.68 7.94
N ALA A 10 -3.18 10.51 9.17
CA ALA A 10 -3.15 9.22 9.85
C ALA A 10 -3.91 8.13 9.07
N THR A 11 -4.94 8.51 8.32
CA THR A 11 -5.77 7.63 7.48
C THR A 11 -5.09 7.29 6.15
N ALA A 12 -4.39 8.24 5.51
CA ALA A 12 -3.60 8.00 4.31
C ALA A 12 -2.38 7.10 4.60
N VAL A 13 -1.71 7.30 5.74
CA VAL A 13 -0.68 6.37 6.21
C VAL A 13 -1.32 5.03 6.64
N ALA A 14 -2.55 5.02 7.18
CA ALA A 14 -3.33 3.78 7.44
C ALA A 14 -3.69 2.99 6.17
N ALA A 15 -3.81 3.65 5.02
CA ALA A 15 -4.08 3.01 3.74
C ALA A 15 -2.83 2.33 3.13
N ASP A 16 -1.63 2.91 3.32
CA ASP A 16 -0.36 2.23 2.99
C ASP A 16 -0.08 1.05 3.96
N ARG A 17 -0.56 1.18 5.19
CA ARG A 17 -0.43 0.20 6.28
C ARG A 17 -1.20 -1.12 6.09
N GLU A 18 -2.23 -1.18 5.24
CA GLU A 18 -2.94 -2.43 4.92
C GLU A 18 -2.08 -3.44 4.12
N GLN A 19 -0.94 -3.01 3.57
CA GLN A 19 0.06 -3.91 3.00
C GLN A 19 1.03 -4.50 4.04
N THR A 20 0.92 -4.12 5.32
CA THR A 20 1.75 -4.68 6.41
C THR A 20 0.92 -5.48 7.41
N ASN A 21 1.37 -6.71 7.66
CA ASN A 21 0.74 -7.71 8.54
C ASN A 21 0.21 -7.08 9.87
N PRO A 22 -1.05 -7.34 10.29
CA PRO A 22 -1.63 -6.87 11.57
C PRO A 22 -0.78 -7.16 12.81
N ALA A 23 0.03 -8.22 12.79
CA ALA A 23 0.98 -8.55 13.85
C ALA A 23 2.14 -7.53 13.94
N THR A 24 2.54 -6.94 12.83
CA THR A 24 3.54 -5.86 12.77
C THR A 24 2.96 -4.59 13.40
N HIS A 25 1.68 -4.30 13.17
CA HIS A 25 0.97 -3.17 13.80
C HIS A 25 0.81 -3.30 15.32
N ALA A 26 0.46 -4.49 15.81
CA ALA A 26 0.44 -4.76 17.24
C ALA A 26 1.83 -4.56 17.87
N ARG A 27 2.90 -4.99 17.17
CA ARG A 27 4.29 -4.76 17.58
C ARG A 27 4.70 -3.28 17.54
N TYR A 28 4.22 -2.51 16.56
CA TYR A 28 4.49 -1.07 16.51
C TYR A 28 3.81 -0.32 17.65
N ARG A 29 2.53 -0.61 17.93
CA ARG A 29 1.82 -0.01 19.06
C ARG A 29 2.44 -0.41 20.40
N SER A 30 2.90 -1.65 20.55
CA SER A 30 3.58 -2.06 21.78
C SER A 30 4.90 -1.33 21.99
N LEU A 31 5.66 -1.06 20.93
CA LEU A 31 6.89 -0.26 20.98
C LEU A 31 6.63 1.23 21.27
N ALA A 32 5.46 1.74 20.88
CA ALA A 32 5.00 3.11 21.11
C ALA A 32 4.13 3.27 22.37
N HIS A 33 4.17 2.32 23.30
CA HIS A 33 3.37 2.39 24.54
C HIS A 33 1.85 2.59 24.30
N GLY A 34 1.33 2.07 23.19
CA GLY A 34 -0.07 2.19 22.79
C GLY A 34 -0.42 3.46 22.02
N GLN A 35 0.51 4.40 21.84
CA GLN A 35 0.28 5.62 21.08
C GLN A 35 0.00 5.33 19.61
N SER A 36 -0.90 6.10 19.02
CA SER A 36 -1.13 6.08 17.58
C SER A 36 0.02 6.79 16.86
N PHE A 37 0.11 6.58 15.56
CA PHE A 37 1.06 7.32 14.75
C PHE A 37 0.78 8.83 14.76
N SER A 38 -0.49 9.24 14.73
CA SER A 38 -0.87 10.66 14.82
C SER A 38 -0.35 11.29 16.11
N ASP A 39 -0.49 10.58 17.24
CA ASP A 39 0.03 11.06 18.53
C ASP A 39 1.54 11.25 18.48
N LEU A 40 2.26 10.30 17.89
CA LEU A 40 3.71 10.37 17.74
C LEU A 40 4.14 11.47 16.76
N ASP A 41 3.42 11.64 15.66
CA ASP A 41 3.71 12.63 14.62
C ASP A 41 3.49 14.04 15.15
N LYS A 42 2.38 14.27 15.85
CA LYS A 42 2.15 15.50 16.62
C LYS A 42 3.24 15.72 17.66
N TYR A 43 3.62 14.67 18.39
CA TYR A 43 4.68 14.79 19.40
C TYR A 43 6.01 15.24 18.79
N VAL A 44 6.49 14.58 17.73
CA VAL A 44 7.81 14.92 17.14
C VAL A 44 7.82 16.25 16.39
N SER A 45 6.68 16.70 15.85
CA SER A 45 6.56 17.97 15.12
C SER A 45 6.33 19.19 16.04
N THR A 46 5.67 19.00 17.19
CA THR A 46 5.27 20.13 18.05
C THR A 46 5.88 20.06 19.45
N THR A 47 5.69 18.93 20.14
CA THR A 47 6.04 18.81 21.56
C THR A 47 7.55 18.67 21.75
N LEU A 48 8.19 17.81 20.95
CA LEU A 48 9.62 17.56 21.05
C LEU A 48 10.45 18.83 20.77
N PRO A 49 10.20 19.61 19.70
CA PRO A 49 10.96 20.84 19.46
C PRO A 49 10.74 21.87 20.56
N ALA A 50 9.50 22.05 21.04
CA ALA A 50 9.20 22.97 22.14
C ALA A 50 9.95 22.61 23.43
N VAL A 51 10.00 21.32 23.80
CA VAL A 51 10.73 20.86 25.00
C VAL A 51 12.24 20.99 24.83
N VAL A 52 12.78 20.63 23.66
CA VAL A 52 14.22 20.60 23.41
C VAL A 52 14.79 21.99 23.17
N LEU A 53 14.13 22.82 22.36
CA LEU A 53 14.64 24.14 21.98
C LEU A 53 14.17 25.24 22.92
N GLY A 54 12.98 25.08 23.52
CA GLY A 54 12.27 26.13 24.24
C GLY A 54 11.36 26.89 23.29
N ASP A 55 10.49 27.72 23.85
CA ASP A 55 9.59 28.59 23.09
C ASP A 55 10.28 29.94 22.85
N SER A 56 10.43 30.32 21.57
CA SER A 56 11.10 31.55 21.16
C SER A 56 10.37 32.79 21.69
N ASP A 57 9.05 32.69 21.86
CA ASP A 57 8.18 33.81 22.25
C ASP A 57 8.01 33.94 23.78
N ALA A 58 8.32 32.87 24.55
CA ALA A 58 8.06 32.82 25.99
C ALA A 58 9.32 32.93 26.88
N ASN A 59 10.49 33.25 26.31
CA ASN A 59 11.77 33.44 27.02
C ASN A 59 12.11 32.30 28.01
N SER A 60 11.67 31.09 27.68
CA SER A 60 11.79 29.89 28.50
C SER A 60 12.83 28.98 27.85
N GLY A 61 14.02 28.90 28.44
CA GLY A 61 15.11 28.08 27.89
C GLY A 61 14.73 26.61 27.81
N GLY A 62 14.75 26.03 26.60
CA GLY A 62 14.51 24.59 26.41
C GLY A 62 15.61 23.72 27.02
N GLN A 63 15.29 22.45 27.21
CA GLN A 63 16.16 21.40 27.77
C GLN A 63 17.54 21.34 27.07
N GLY A 64 17.58 21.64 25.77
CA GLY A 64 18.79 21.70 24.97
C GLY A 64 19.38 20.34 24.60
N HIS A 65 18.69 19.24 24.84
CA HIS A 65 19.10 17.87 24.56
C HIS A 65 17.87 16.94 24.49
N LEU A 66 18.02 15.68 24.09
CA LEU A 66 16.98 14.65 24.20
C LEU A 66 17.30 13.70 25.35
N THR A 67 16.28 13.22 26.06
CA THR A 67 16.40 12.09 26.98
C THR A 67 16.33 10.76 26.22
N LEU A 68 16.75 9.67 26.88
CA LEU A 68 16.64 8.33 26.31
C LEU A 68 15.19 7.97 25.92
N ASP A 69 14.21 8.35 26.76
CA ASP A 69 12.80 8.10 26.49
C ASP A 69 12.28 8.93 25.31
N GLN A 70 12.66 10.21 25.23
CA GLN A 70 12.30 11.06 24.09
C GLN A 70 12.88 10.51 22.78
N LEU A 71 14.12 10.02 22.81
CA LEU A 71 14.73 9.37 21.66
C LEU A 71 14.05 8.03 21.31
N ALA A 72 13.62 7.25 22.31
CA ALA A 72 12.84 6.04 22.08
C ALA A 72 11.49 6.35 21.42
N THR A 73 10.83 7.44 21.79
CA THR A 73 9.60 7.92 21.15
C THR A 73 9.84 8.32 19.70
N VAL A 74 10.94 9.03 19.39
CA VAL A 74 11.34 9.33 18.00
C VAL A 74 11.59 8.04 17.20
N MET A 75 12.24 7.04 17.81
CA MET A 75 12.44 5.75 17.15
C MET A 75 11.13 5.01 16.92
N ALA A 76 10.18 5.07 17.85
CA ALA A 76 8.85 4.49 17.69
C ALA A 76 8.12 5.14 16.51
N TRP A 77 8.14 6.48 16.42
CA TRP A 77 7.61 7.22 15.28
C TRP A 77 8.24 6.78 13.96
N LYS A 78 9.58 6.69 13.93
CA LYS A 78 10.31 6.30 12.72
C LYS A 78 9.96 4.89 12.26
N LEU A 79 9.91 3.94 13.20
CA LEU A 79 9.56 2.56 12.91
C LEU A 79 8.14 2.45 12.35
N MET A 80 7.20 3.31 12.77
CA MET A 80 5.82 3.34 12.25
C MET A 80 5.66 3.86 10.81
N ARG A 81 6.68 4.49 10.23
CA ARG A 81 6.66 5.05 8.86
C ARG A 81 7.37 4.19 7.82
N GLY A 82 8.20 3.25 8.25
CA GLY A 82 9.11 2.54 7.35
C GLY A 82 9.07 1.03 7.51
N LYS A 83 10.02 0.37 6.86
CA LYS A 83 10.23 -1.07 6.98
C LYS A 83 10.59 -1.44 8.42
N TYR A 84 9.80 -2.34 9.02
CA TYR A 84 10.02 -2.79 10.39
C TYR A 84 11.43 -3.33 10.62
N CYS A 85 12.11 -2.82 11.64
CA CYS A 85 13.37 -3.36 12.12
C CYS A 85 13.32 -3.50 13.65
N ALA A 86 12.99 -4.71 14.13
CA ALA A 86 12.77 -5.00 15.55
C ALA A 86 13.98 -4.69 16.44
N THR A 87 15.19 -4.74 15.89
CA THR A 87 16.45 -4.57 16.63
C THR A 87 16.74 -3.12 16.99
N LEU A 88 16.22 -2.14 16.23
CA LEU A 88 16.55 -0.73 16.42
C LEU A 88 16.08 -0.19 17.78
N MET A 89 14.87 -0.56 18.23
CA MET A 89 14.39 -0.13 19.54
C MET A 89 15.25 -0.71 20.68
N GLY A 90 15.69 -1.97 20.55
CA GLY A 90 16.61 -2.59 21.50
C GLY A 90 17.96 -1.88 21.55
N LEU A 91 18.49 -1.46 20.40
CA LEU A 91 19.72 -0.67 20.32
C LEU A 91 19.56 0.69 20.99
N ILE A 92 18.47 1.42 20.73
CA ILE A 92 18.19 2.70 21.37
C ILE A 92 18.17 2.54 22.89
N ARG A 93 17.37 1.60 23.41
CA ARG A 93 17.23 1.34 24.85
C ARG A 93 18.51 0.83 25.51
N SER A 94 19.48 0.33 24.75
CA SER A 94 20.78 -0.12 25.25
C SER A 94 21.82 0.99 25.39
N ASN A 95 21.51 2.23 24.96
CA ASN A 95 22.41 3.35 25.18
C ASN A 95 22.36 3.80 26.63
N ASP A 96 23.50 4.27 27.12
CA ASP A 96 23.58 4.97 28.41
C ASP A 96 22.84 6.34 28.31
N PRO A 97 21.94 6.68 29.25
CA PRO A 97 21.19 7.93 29.21
C PRO A 97 22.07 9.18 29.19
N ALA A 98 23.21 9.19 29.90
CA ALA A 98 24.10 10.35 29.92
C ALA A 98 24.77 10.57 28.56
N THR A 99 25.14 9.48 27.87
CA THR A 99 25.66 9.53 26.50
C THR A 99 24.64 10.11 25.52
N VAL A 100 23.36 9.72 25.61
CA VAL A 100 22.29 10.28 24.77
C VAL A 100 22.15 11.79 25.00
N ILE A 101 22.12 12.21 26.26
CA ILE A 101 22.03 13.62 26.65
C ILE A 101 23.22 14.40 26.08
N ASP A 102 24.45 13.92 26.29
CA ASP A 102 25.67 14.62 25.89
C ASP A 102 25.79 14.77 24.35
N VAL A 103 25.56 13.70 23.59
CA VAL A 103 25.57 13.72 22.13
C VAL A 103 24.48 14.65 21.58
N THR A 104 23.25 14.52 22.08
CA THR A 104 22.14 15.33 21.57
C THR A 104 22.25 16.80 21.99
N LYS A 105 22.89 17.08 23.13
CA LYS A 105 23.24 18.45 23.54
C LYS A 105 24.19 19.11 22.57
N ARG A 106 25.26 18.42 22.15
CA ARG A 106 26.18 18.92 21.12
C ARG A 106 25.48 19.13 19.79
N ALA A 107 24.62 18.19 19.38
CA ALA A 107 23.84 18.34 18.15
C ALA A 107 22.91 19.57 18.19
N VAL A 108 22.21 19.81 19.31
CA VAL A 108 21.36 21.00 19.49
C VAL A 108 22.18 22.30 19.47
N GLN A 109 23.37 22.31 20.07
CA GLN A 109 24.28 23.46 19.99
C GLN A 109 24.73 23.74 18.56
N GLN A 110 25.06 22.69 17.79
CA GLN A 110 25.40 22.83 16.37
C GLN A 110 24.21 23.36 15.54
N ILE A 111 22.98 22.92 15.84
CA ILE A 111 21.75 23.45 15.22
C ILE A 111 21.54 24.92 15.56
N ARG A 112 21.68 25.32 16.84
CA ARG A 112 21.54 26.73 17.25
C ARG A 112 22.58 27.63 16.54
N ALA A 113 23.85 27.21 16.54
CA ALA A 113 24.91 27.92 15.82
C ALA A 113 24.66 27.97 14.30
N ARG A 114 24.07 26.92 13.72
CA ARG A 114 23.63 26.89 12.32
C ARG A 114 22.50 27.87 12.06
N ARG A 115 21.57 28.10 12.98
CA ARG A 115 20.49 29.09 12.78
C ARG A 115 20.97 30.53 12.92
N GLU A 116 21.83 30.82 13.90
CA GLU A 116 22.27 32.19 14.21
C GLU A 116 23.05 32.86 13.08
N GLN A 117 23.82 32.11 12.29
CA GLN A 117 24.68 32.69 11.24
C GLN A 117 24.04 32.56 9.83
N SER A 118 22.73 32.34 9.72
CA SER A 118 22.04 31.89 8.49
C SER A 118 21.99 32.93 7.36
N HIS A 119 22.16 34.22 7.66
CA HIS A 119 21.87 35.30 6.70
C HIS A 119 22.85 35.47 5.52
N GLN A 120 24.02 34.82 5.49
CA GLN A 120 25.00 34.96 4.39
C GLN A 120 25.88 33.71 4.22
N ARG A 121 25.37 32.62 3.64
CA ARG A 121 26.18 31.39 3.46
C ARG A 121 26.12 30.82 2.05
N GLY A 122 27.27 30.32 1.60
CA GLY A 122 27.36 29.48 0.41
C GLY A 122 27.02 28.03 0.72
N PHE A 123 26.45 27.33 -0.26
CA PHE A 123 26.02 25.93 -0.20
C PHE A 123 27.00 24.97 0.50
N LYS A 124 28.31 25.11 0.26
CA LYS A 124 29.34 24.21 0.84
C LYS A 124 29.44 24.30 2.36
N ASP A 125 29.34 25.51 2.93
CA ASP A 125 29.37 25.70 4.38
C ASP A 125 28.11 25.10 5.02
N GLU A 126 26.98 25.31 4.36
CA GLU A 126 25.68 24.83 4.80
C GLU A 126 25.59 23.30 4.83
N MET A 127 26.02 22.65 3.74
CA MET A 127 26.20 21.20 3.66
C MET A 127 27.08 20.66 4.80
N THR A 128 28.21 21.32 5.06
CA THR A 128 29.18 20.88 6.07
C THR A 128 28.57 20.88 7.47
N ARG A 129 27.80 21.93 7.80
CA ARG A 129 27.13 22.05 9.10
C ARG A 129 26.00 21.05 9.28
N LEU A 130 25.17 20.85 8.24
CA LEU A 130 24.13 19.82 8.27
C LEU A 130 24.73 18.42 8.47
N LEU A 131 25.83 18.12 7.77
CA LEU A 131 26.54 16.86 7.97
C LEU A 131 27.16 16.71 9.35
N ALA A 132 27.67 17.79 9.95
CA ALA A 132 28.20 17.77 11.30
C ALA A 132 27.11 17.34 12.31
N VAL A 133 25.92 17.95 12.22
CA VAL A 133 24.76 17.60 13.07
C VAL A 133 24.36 16.14 12.86
N VAL A 134 24.20 15.72 11.60
CA VAL A 134 23.78 14.35 11.30
C VAL A 134 24.82 13.34 11.78
N LYS A 135 26.12 13.59 11.57
CA LYS A 135 27.21 12.72 12.05
C LYS A 135 27.26 12.65 13.57
N GLU A 136 27.11 13.77 14.27
CA GLU A 136 27.07 13.82 15.73
C GLU A 136 25.97 12.90 16.27
N LEU A 137 24.75 13.00 15.72
CA LEU A 137 23.63 12.16 16.14
C LEU A 137 23.82 10.67 15.84
N THR A 138 24.60 10.29 14.82
CA THR A 138 24.89 8.88 14.51
C THR A 138 25.80 8.17 15.51
N VAL A 139 26.40 8.91 16.46
CA VAL A 139 27.16 8.31 17.57
C VAL A 139 26.26 7.45 18.47
N VAL A 140 24.96 7.77 18.55
CA VAL A 140 24.00 7.01 19.37
C VAL A 140 23.66 5.68 18.69
N ARG A 141 23.77 4.57 19.44
CA ARG A 141 23.50 3.23 18.89
C ARG A 141 22.05 3.12 18.44
N GLY A 142 21.84 2.68 17.20
CA GLY A 142 20.50 2.58 16.60
C GLY A 142 20.06 3.84 15.84
N VAL A 143 20.83 4.94 15.89
CA VAL A 143 20.60 6.15 15.10
C VAL A 143 21.52 6.12 13.86
N GLY A 144 20.94 5.86 12.68
CA GLY A 144 21.65 6.00 11.40
C GLY A 144 21.43 7.38 10.76
N PRO A 145 22.05 7.68 9.60
CA PRO A 145 21.93 8.98 8.94
C PRO A 145 20.49 9.42 8.69
N ALA A 146 19.61 8.52 8.27
CA ALA A 146 18.19 8.84 8.08
C ALA A 146 17.43 9.13 9.40
N THR A 147 17.88 8.61 10.55
CA THR A 147 17.23 8.89 11.85
C THR A 147 17.76 10.20 12.40
N ALA A 148 19.06 10.40 12.28
CA ALA A 148 19.74 11.65 12.60
C ALA A 148 19.16 12.82 11.79
N ALA A 149 18.96 12.66 10.48
CA ALA A 149 18.32 13.68 9.63
C ALA A 149 16.88 14.00 10.06
N ALA A 150 16.11 12.99 10.52
CA ALA A 150 14.76 13.23 11.05
C ALA A 150 14.78 14.04 12.35
N ILE A 151 15.69 13.68 13.28
CA ILE A 151 15.87 14.43 14.53
C ILE A 151 16.28 15.87 14.20
N ALA A 152 17.22 16.06 13.27
CA ALA A 152 17.64 17.38 12.82
C ALA A 152 16.46 18.17 12.25
N SER A 153 15.63 17.59 11.39
CA SER A 153 14.47 18.28 10.78
C SER A 153 13.39 18.68 11.78
N PHE A 154 13.21 17.92 12.88
CA PHE A 154 12.28 18.32 13.94
C PHE A 154 12.79 19.53 14.71
N LEU A 155 14.10 19.57 14.92
CA LEU A 155 14.76 20.63 15.67
C LEU A 155 15.17 21.80 14.78
N ASP A 156 15.01 21.71 13.46
CA ASP A 156 15.42 22.70 12.49
C ASP A 156 14.62 22.57 11.18
N PRO A 157 13.60 23.43 10.95
CA PRO A 157 12.80 23.39 9.73
C PRO A 157 13.63 23.48 8.43
N ASP A 158 14.81 24.11 8.51
CA ASP A 158 15.72 24.26 7.37
C ASP A 158 16.66 23.05 7.17
N ALA A 159 16.64 22.06 8.08
CA ALA A 159 17.39 20.82 7.93
C ALA A 159 16.56 19.77 7.17
N PRO A 160 17.04 19.29 6.01
CA PRO A 160 16.28 18.33 5.22
C PRO A 160 16.07 17.00 5.93
N PHE A 161 14.83 16.52 5.93
CA PHE A 161 14.56 15.14 6.32
C PHE A 161 14.84 14.18 5.16
N MET A 162 15.76 13.23 5.34
CA MET A 162 16.02 12.16 4.38
C MET A 162 14.88 11.12 4.36
N SER A 163 13.76 11.46 3.71
CA SER A 163 12.64 10.55 3.47
C SER A 163 12.82 9.75 2.17
N ASP A 164 12.08 8.64 2.02
CA ASP A 164 12.13 7.81 0.82
C ASP A 164 11.63 8.57 -0.41
N GLU A 165 10.64 9.43 -0.24
CA GLU A 165 10.09 10.31 -1.28
C GLU A 165 11.12 11.33 -1.76
N LEU A 166 11.84 11.96 -0.82
CA LEU A 166 12.86 12.95 -1.16
C LEU A 166 14.10 12.30 -1.78
N LEU A 167 14.47 11.09 -1.32
CA LEU A 167 15.51 10.28 -1.96
C LEU A 167 15.12 9.91 -3.40
N ALA A 168 13.87 9.50 -3.62
CA ALA A 168 13.36 9.19 -4.95
C ALA A 168 13.35 10.44 -5.86
N ALA A 169 12.93 11.60 -5.33
CA ALA A 169 12.96 12.88 -6.02
C ALA A 169 14.40 13.29 -6.43
N ALA A 170 15.38 13.04 -5.56
CA ALA A 170 16.81 13.21 -5.86
C ALA A 170 17.41 12.11 -6.77
N GLY A 171 16.58 11.27 -7.39
CA GLY A 171 16.99 10.24 -8.35
C GLY A 171 17.55 8.95 -7.73
N ILE A 172 17.38 8.72 -6.43
CA ILE A 172 17.89 7.55 -5.71
C ILE A 172 16.82 6.47 -5.64
N LYS A 173 16.93 5.44 -6.48
CA LYS A 173 15.92 4.36 -6.61
C LYS A 173 16.01 3.26 -5.54
N SER A 174 17.20 3.08 -4.95
CA SER A 174 17.49 2.01 -3.98
C SER A 174 18.37 2.55 -2.84
N PRO A 175 17.77 3.26 -1.87
CA PRO A 175 18.54 3.99 -0.87
C PRO A 175 19.27 3.07 0.11
N LYS A 176 20.52 3.42 0.42
CA LYS A 176 21.34 2.79 1.47
C LYS A 176 21.32 3.58 2.79
N TYR A 177 20.68 4.76 2.79
CA TYR A 177 20.60 5.69 3.91
C TYR A 177 21.98 6.13 4.42
N SER A 178 22.88 6.45 3.50
CA SER A 178 24.27 6.86 3.73
C SER A 178 24.44 8.38 3.78
N PHE A 179 25.56 8.86 4.33
CA PHE A 179 25.89 10.30 4.32
C PHE A 179 26.00 10.87 2.91
N THR A 180 26.51 10.11 1.94
CA THR A 180 26.59 10.54 0.54
C THR A 180 25.22 10.71 -0.10
N GLU A 181 24.23 9.89 0.29
CA GLU A 181 22.84 10.09 -0.15
C GLU A 181 22.21 11.30 0.54
N TYR A 182 22.62 11.63 1.77
CA TYR A 182 22.18 12.85 2.45
C TYR A 182 22.71 14.10 1.76
N GLU A 183 23.98 14.09 1.40
CA GLU A 183 24.61 15.15 0.59
C GLU A 183 23.86 15.38 -0.72
N ARG A 184 23.47 14.29 -1.40
CA ARG A 184 22.67 14.40 -2.64
C ARG A 184 21.32 15.03 -2.41
N VAL A 185 20.63 14.67 -1.32
CA VAL A 185 19.33 15.26 -0.96
C VAL A 185 19.46 16.76 -0.67
N VAL A 186 20.48 17.16 0.10
CA VAL A 186 20.73 18.57 0.41
C VAL A 186 21.10 19.34 -0.86
N ALA A 187 21.95 18.77 -1.73
CA ALA A 187 22.31 19.36 -3.03
C ALA A 187 21.11 19.53 -3.96
N TYR A 188 20.23 18.53 -3.98
CA TYR A 188 19.01 18.56 -4.76
C TYR A 188 18.06 19.68 -4.32
N LEU A 189 17.86 19.83 -3.00
CA LEU A 189 17.04 20.92 -2.47
C LEU A 189 17.65 22.31 -2.69
N ASP A 190 18.98 22.42 -2.62
CA ASP A 190 19.67 23.67 -2.93
C ASP A 190 19.50 24.06 -4.41
N ALA A 191 19.62 23.09 -5.32
CA ALA A 191 19.37 23.31 -6.74
C ALA A 191 17.91 23.69 -7.04
N ILE A 192 16.94 23.14 -6.29
CA ILE A 192 15.53 23.59 -6.37
C ILE A 192 15.40 25.04 -5.90
N ARG A 193 16.02 25.41 -4.75
CA ARG A 193 15.98 26.78 -4.22
C ARG A 193 16.65 27.78 -5.16
N ALA A 194 17.69 27.36 -5.87
CA ALA A 194 18.38 28.16 -6.89
C ALA A 194 17.64 28.23 -8.24
N GLY A 195 16.56 27.45 -8.43
CA GLY A 195 15.82 27.37 -9.70
C GLY A 195 16.54 26.58 -10.80
N GLU A 196 17.63 25.88 -10.47
CA GLU A 196 18.42 25.08 -11.41
C GLU A 196 17.79 23.69 -11.69
N GLN A 197 16.91 23.23 -10.80
CA GLN A 197 16.10 22.03 -11.00
C GLN A 197 14.61 22.33 -10.81
N SER A 198 13.78 21.75 -11.68
CA SER A 198 12.34 21.77 -11.50
C SER A 198 11.96 20.87 -10.32
N HIS A 199 11.08 21.36 -9.45
CA HIS A 199 10.42 20.52 -8.46
C HIS A 199 9.67 19.39 -9.23
N PRO A 200 9.63 18.14 -8.75
CA PRO A 200 8.87 17.07 -9.40
C PRO A 200 7.36 17.33 -9.37
N ALA A 201 6.93 18.37 -8.64
CA ALA A 201 5.57 18.92 -8.66
C ALA A 201 5.37 20.04 -9.71
N THR A 202 6.39 20.43 -10.50
CA THR A 202 6.28 21.54 -11.48
C THR A 202 5.67 21.12 -12.82
N SER A 203 4.87 20.07 -12.86
CA SER A 203 3.78 20.01 -13.82
C SER A 203 2.47 20.32 -13.10
N VAL A 204 2.43 21.43 -12.36
CA VAL A 204 1.20 22.21 -12.35
C VAL A 204 1.14 22.75 -13.78
N ASP A 205 0.29 22.14 -14.61
CA ASP A 205 0.14 22.54 -16.01
C ASP A 205 0.11 24.07 -16.09
N ALA A 206 0.86 24.66 -17.01
CA ALA A 206 0.83 26.12 -17.23
C ALA A 206 -0.62 26.63 -17.44
N VAL A 207 -1.52 25.74 -17.83
CA VAL A 207 -2.97 25.95 -17.88
C VAL A 207 -3.57 26.23 -16.50
N ILE A 208 -3.23 25.45 -15.46
CA ILE A 208 -3.74 25.60 -14.10
C ILE A 208 -3.22 26.89 -13.46
N LEU A 209 -1.94 27.24 -13.69
CA LEU A 209 -1.38 28.52 -13.22
C LEU A 209 -2.08 29.70 -13.88
N LYS A 210 -2.33 29.61 -15.19
CA LYS A 210 -3.05 30.64 -15.94
C LYS A 210 -4.51 30.74 -15.51
N GLU A 211 -5.18 29.62 -15.25
CA GLU A 211 -6.54 29.60 -14.68
C GLU A 211 -6.55 30.23 -13.28
N LEU A 212 -5.57 29.93 -12.42
CA LEU A 212 -5.45 30.54 -11.09
C LEU A 212 -5.20 32.04 -11.18
N GLU A 213 -4.33 32.50 -12.08
CA GLU A 213 -4.07 33.92 -12.35
C GLU A 213 -5.31 34.64 -12.91
N GLU A 214 -6.11 33.97 -13.74
CA GLU A 214 -7.35 34.52 -14.30
C GLU A 214 -8.53 34.51 -13.30
N THR A 215 -8.49 33.64 -12.28
CA THR A 215 -9.58 33.48 -11.29
C THR A 215 -9.33 34.24 -9.98
N LEU A 216 -8.09 34.65 -9.71
CA LEU A 216 -7.73 35.47 -8.55
C LEU A 216 -7.74 36.95 -8.96
N ASP A 217 -8.46 37.80 -8.22
CA ASP A 217 -8.52 39.26 -8.42
C ASP A 217 -7.18 39.93 -8.06
N ASP A 218 -6.10 39.59 -8.77
CA ASP A 218 -4.71 40.05 -8.59
C ASP A 218 -4.15 39.93 -7.15
N THR A 219 -4.85 39.20 -6.28
CA THR A 219 -4.51 39.01 -4.88
C THR A 219 -4.32 37.52 -4.60
N MET A 220 -3.06 37.12 -4.43
CA MET A 220 -2.77 35.78 -3.96
C MET A 220 -3.36 35.59 -2.56
N PRO A 221 -4.20 34.56 -2.33
CA PRO A 221 -4.70 34.20 -1.01
C PRO A 221 -3.54 34.06 -0.01
N GLU A 222 -3.71 34.59 1.19
CA GLU A 222 -2.70 34.61 2.26
C GLU A 222 -2.08 33.22 2.52
N ALA A 223 -2.89 32.15 2.42
CA ALA A 223 -2.44 30.76 2.54
C ALA A 223 -1.35 30.37 1.52
N LEU A 224 -1.46 30.85 0.28
CA LEU A 224 -0.44 30.59 -0.75
C LEU A 224 0.79 31.48 -0.58
N GLN A 225 0.66 32.68 0.00
CA GLN A 225 1.80 33.54 0.35
C GLN A 225 2.65 32.94 1.49
N LEU A 226 1.99 32.29 2.45
CA LEU A 226 2.63 31.58 3.56
C LEU A 226 3.20 30.21 3.15
N GLY A 227 2.97 29.76 1.91
CA GLY A 227 3.42 28.46 1.41
C GLY A 227 2.75 27.26 2.10
N THR A 228 1.61 27.49 2.77
CA THR A 228 0.90 26.48 3.56
C THR A 228 -0.58 26.44 3.18
N ILE A 229 -1.04 25.31 2.66
CA ILE A 229 -2.48 25.07 2.42
C ILE A 229 -3.02 24.27 3.59
N GLU A 230 -3.96 24.85 4.35
CA GLU A 230 -4.71 24.13 5.37
C GLU A 230 -5.95 23.47 4.73
N LEU A 231 -5.99 22.13 4.73
CA LEU A 231 -7.14 21.37 4.23
C LEU A 231 -7.93 20.81 5.42
N THR A 232 -8.99 21.51 5.81
CA THR A 232 -9.89 21.02 6.85
C THR A 232 -10.80 19.90 6.33
N PRO A 233 -11.30 18.99 7.19
CA PRO A 233 -12.27 17.97 6.78
C PRO A 233 -13.51 18.55 6.11
N GLU A 234 -14.00 19.70 6.58
CA GLU A 234 -15.15 20.41 6.04
C GLU A 234 -14.85 20.93 4.63
N LEU A 235 -13.68 21.54 4.45
CA LEU A 235 -13.23 22.04 3.16
C LEU A 235 -13.05 20.89 2.16
N MET A 236 -12.40 19.80 2.57
CA MET A 236 -12.27 18.59 1.75
C MET A 236 -13.64 18.03 1.34
N LYS A 237 -14.59 17.90 2.28
CA LYS A 237 -15.97 17.47 1.97
C LYS A 237 -16.64 18.39 0.97
N SER A 238 -16.48 19.71 1.10
CA SER A 238 -17.10 20.67 0.16
C SER A 238 -16.65 20.46 -1.29
N PHE A 239 -15.39 20.01 -1.51
CA PHE A 239 -14.88 19.68 -2.85
C PHE A 239 -15.33 18.31 -3.35
N PHE A 240 -15.33 17.30 -2.47
CA PHE A 240 -15.57 15.92 -2.87
C PHE A 240 -17.05 15.53 -2.85
N ASP A 241 -17.86 16.02 -1.93
CA ASP A 241 -19.27 15.62 -1.77
C ASP A 241 -20.08 15.81 -3.05
N PRO A 242 -20.00 16.94 -3.79
CA PRO A 242 -20.75 17.09 -5.05
C PRO A 242 -20.39 16.04 -6.11
N VAL A 243 -19.11 15.66 -6.17
CA VAL A 243 -18.61 14.62 -7.09
C VAL A 243 -19.13 13.25 -6.64
N LEU A 244 -19.08 12.96 -5.34
CA LEU A 244 -19.56 11.71 -4.78
C LEU A 244 -21.09 11.57 -4.92
N ASP A 245 -21.84 12.64 -4.70
CA ASP A 245 -23.29 12.69 -4.91
C ASP A 245 -23.64 12.32 -6.36
N SER A 246 -22.90 12.88 -7.32
CA SER A 246 -23.07 12.58 -8.75
C SER A 246 -22.78 11.11 -9.07
N ILE A 247 -21.71 10.55 -8.48
CA ILE A 247 -21.36 9.13 -8.64
C ILE A 247 -22.45 8.23 -8.05
N ILE A 248 -22.91 8.53 -6.83
CA ILE A 248 -23.95 7.75 -6.15
C ILE A 248 -25.26 7.83 -6.92
N HIS A 249 -25.64 9.02 -7.40
CA HIS A 249 -26.83 9.18 -8.23
C HIS A 249 -26.75 8.34 -9.52
N LEU A 250 -25.59 8.29 -10.17
CA LEU A 250 -25.37 7.42 -11.33
C LEU A 250 -25.52 5.93 -10.97
N ILE A 251 -24.94 5.51 -9.83
CA ILE A 251 -25.08 4.13 -9.33
C ILE A 251 -26.56 3.81 -9.07
N GLN A 252 -27.29 4.68 -8.37
CA GLN A 252 -28.71 4.51 -8.08
C GLN A 252 -29.51 4.30 -9.38
N LYS A 253 -29.29 5.18 -10.37
CA LYS A 253 -29.97 5.11 -11.67
C LYS A 253 -29.69 3.79 -12.40
N GLN A 254 -28.43 3.34 -12.42
CA GLN A 254 -28.05 2.10 -13.10
C GLN A 254 -28.56 0.85 -12.37
N VAL A 255 -28.52 0.84 -11.05
CA VAL A 255 -29.04 -0.28 -10.23
C VAL A 255 -30.55 -0.39 -10.41
N LEU A 256 -31.29 0.72 -10.37
CA LEU A 256 -32.73 0.74 -10.61
C LEU A 256 -33.07 0.20 -12.01
N ALA A 257 -32.43 0.74 -13.06
CA ALA A 257 -32.65 0.30 -14.43
C ALA A 257 -32.38 -1.21 -14.62
N LEU A 258 -31.29 -1.73 -14.05
CA LEU A 258 -30.96 -3.16 -14.12
C LEU A 258 -31.96 -4.05 -13.38
N VAL A 259 -32.50 -3.58 -12.24
CA VAL A 259 -33.52 -4.33 -11.49
C VAL A 259 -34.86 -4.31 -12.24
N GLU A 260 -35.23 -3.19 -12.86
CA GLU A 260 -36.43 -3.06 -13.70
C GLU A 260 -36.33 -3.95 -14.96
N GLU A 261 -35.25 -3.85 -15.73
CA GLU A 261 -35.01 -4.69 -16.91
C GLU A 261 -35.09 -6.19 -16.59
N ARG A 262 -34.57 -6.59 -15.42
CA ARG A 262 -34.63 -8.00 -14.99
C ARG A 262 -35.99 -8.43 -14.45
N ARG A 263 -36.84 -7.51 -13.98
CA ARG A 263 -38.25 -7.83 -13.68
C ARG A 263 -39.00 -8.12 -14.97
N ASP A 264 -38.74 -7.37 -16.03
CA ASP A 264 -39.39 -7.53 -17.33
C ASP A 264 -38.86 -8.77 -18.09
N ALA A 265 -37.56 -9.07 -17.98
CA ALA A 265 -36.95 -10.26 -18.61
C ALA A 265 -37.38 -11.61 -17.97
N SER A 266 -38.06 -11.59 -16.82
CA SER A 266 -38.69 -12.78 -16.23
C SER A 266 -39.70 -13.45 -17.18
N ASP A 267 -40.19 -12.72 -18.19
CA ASP A 267 -41.14 -13.21 -19.20
C ASP A 267 -40.45 -13.89 -20.40
N HIS A 268 -39.14 -13.68 -20.62
CA HIS A 268 -38.42 -14.11 -21.82
C HIS A 268 -37.01 -14.67 -21.51
N GLY A 269 -36.95 -15.80 -20.82
CA GLY A 269 -36.03 -16.95 -21.04
C GLY A 269 -34.49 -16.83 -21.11
N ASP A 270 -33.88 -15.67 -21.38
CA ASP A 270 -32.50 -15.61 -21.91
C ASP A 270 -31.43 -15.08 -20.93
N LEU A 271 -31.81 -14.70 -19.70
CA LEU A 271 -30.88 -14.14 -18.70
C LEU A 271 -30.77 -15.02 -17.44
N PRO A 272 -29.56 -15.21 -16.87
CA PRO A 272 -29.37 -16.00 -15.65
C PRO A 272 -30.16 -15.38 -14.47
N PRO A 273 -30.76 -16.20 -13.59
CA PRO A 273 -31.81 -15.77 -12.69
C PRO A 273 -31.30 -14.74 -11.66
N VAL A 274 -32.05 -13.64 -11.49
CA VAL A 274 -32.13 -12.94 -10.19
C VAL A 274 -32.52 -14.02 -9.18
N THR A 275 -31.94 -14.04 -7.97
CA THR A 275 -32.41 -14.96 -6.95
C THR A 275 -33.91 -14.79 -6.83
N ALA A 276 -34.67 -15.81 -7.23
CA ALA A 276 -36.11 -15.78 -7.54
C ALA A 276 -37.03 -15.32 -6.38
N THR A 277 -36.43 -14.92 -5.25
CA THR A 277 -37.06 -14.66 -3.97
C THR A 277 -36.88 -13.23 -3.46
N THR A 278 -35.97 -12.38 -3.99
CA THR A 278 -35.66 -11.07 -3.36
C THR A 278 -35.67 -9.84 -4.26
N GLY A 279 -35.56 -9.98 -5.59
CA GLY A 279 -35.51 -8.80 -6.49
C GLY A 279 -34.28 -7.91 -6.31
N MET A 280 -33.18 -8.45 -5.77
CA MET A 280 -31.91 -7.74 -5.53
C MET A 280 -30.79 -8.27 -6.45
N LEU A 281 -29.82 -7.41 -6.75
CA LEU A 281 -28.53 -7.79 -7.34
C LEU A 281 -27.66 -8.51 -6.28
N GLU A 282 -27.10 -9.67 -6.61
CA GLU A 282 -26.34 -10.48 -5.64
C GLU A 282 -24.99 -9.82 -5.27
N ASN A 283 -24.30 -9.20 -6.23
CA ASN A 283 -23.02 -8.53 -6.01
C ASN A 283 -22.90 -7.25 -6.85
N MET A 284 -22.33 -6.20 -6.27
CA MET A 284 -21.80 -5.02 -6.97
C MET A 284 -20.31 -4.91 -6.67
N PHE A 285 -19.47 -4.79 -7.70
CA PHE A 285 -18.02 -4.69 -7.52
C PHE A 285 -17.55 -3.27 -7.77
N VAL A 286 -16.77 -2.72 -6.84
CA VAL A 286 -16.16 -1.39 -6.99
C VAL A 286 -14.74 -1.57 -7.56
N VAL A 287 -14.49 -0.99 -8.74
CA VAL A 287 -13.22 -1.08 -9.48
C VAL A 287 -12.69 0.31 -9.85
N GLY A 288 -11.43 0.38 -10.28
CA GLY A 288 -10.75 1.64 -10.63
C GLY A 288 -10.10 2.32 -9.44
N GLY A 289 -9.26 3.34 -9.72
CA GLY A 289 -8.45 4.02 -8.70
C GLY A 289 -9.29 4.62 -7.57
N PHE A 290 -10.42 5.22 -7.92
CA PHE A 290 -11.32 5.82 -6.93
C PHE A 290 -12.04 4.78 -6.06
N GLY A 291 -12.04 3.50 -6.45
CA GLY A 291 -12.54 2.40 -5.65
C GLY A 291 -11.77 2.13 -4.35
N ASN A 292 -10.53 2.64 -4.22
CA ASN A 292 -9.78 2.60 -2.96
C ASN A 292 -10.26 3.66 -1.95
N ASN A 293 -10.96 4.70 -2.41
CA ASN A 293 -11.41 5.78 -1.55
C ASN A 293 -12.40 5.24 -0.50
N GLN A 294 -12.00 5.24 0.78
CA GLN A 294 -12.83 4.73 1.87
C GLN A 294 -14.09 5.57 2.06
N TYR A 295 -14.00 6.88 1.85
CA TYR A 295 -15.13 7.79 1.97
C TYR A 295 -16.21 7.49 0.91
N LEU A 296 -15.82 7.27 -0.35
CA LEU A 296 -16.74 6.78 -1.39
C LEU A 296 -17.33 5.41 -1.04
N ARG A 297 -16.50 4.44 -0.62
CA ARG A 297 -16.97 3.10 -0.28
C ARG A 297 -18.02 3.13 0.84
N GLN A 298 -17.79 3.96 1.86
CA GLN A 298 -18.74 4.16 2.95
C GLN A 298 -20.03 4.81 2.45
N ARG A 299 -19.93 5.88 1.65
CA ARG A 299 -21.09 6.57 1.05
C ARG A 299 -21.93 5.64 0.16
N ILE A 300 -21.32 4.73 -0.59
CA ILE A 300 -22.03 3.70 -1.38
C ILE A 300 -22.70 2.68 -0.44
N ALA A 301 -22.01 2.24 0.61
CA ALA A 301 -22.54 1.26 1.55
C ALA A 301 -23.71 1.79 2.38
N ASP A 302 -23.71 3.09 2.68
CA ASP A 302 -24.76 3.79 3.44
C ASP A 302 -25.93 4.26 2.56
N ASP A 303 -25.80 4.17 1.23
CA ASP A 303 -26.85 4.58 0.32
C ASP A 303 -28.09 3.67 0.40
N ALA A 304 -29.26 4.28 0.63
CA ALA A 304 -30.50 3.55 0.87
C ALA A 304 -30.96 2.71 -0.35
N VAL A 305 -30.73 3.18 -1.58
CA VAL A 305 -31.09 2.45 -2.80
C VAL A 305 -30.17 1.26 -2.96
N VAL A 306 -28.86 1.46 -2.76
CA VAL A 306 -27.88 0.37 -2.81
C VAL A 306 -28.17 -0.70 -1.76
N GLN A 307 -28.41 -0.33 -0.50
CA GLN A 307 -28.75 -1.29 0.56
C GLN A 307 -30.02 -2.10 0.25
N ARG A 308 -31.01 -1.45 -0.39
CA ARG A 308 -32.28 -2.09 -0.73
C ARG A 308 -32.19 -3.01 -1.94
N LEU A 309 -31.32 -2.71 -2.90
CA LEU A 309 -31.30 -3.39 -4.21
C LEU A 309 -30.04 -4.22 -4.47
N VAL A 310 -28.99 -4.08 -3.65
CA VAL A 310 -27.72 -4.79 -3.78
C VAL A 310 -27.43 -5.54 -2.49
N LYS A 311 -27.34 -6.87 -2.58
CA LYS A 311 -27.10 -7.73 -1.42
C LYS A 311 -25.70 -7.58 -0.87
N ARG A 312 -24.70 -7.44 -1.75
CA ARG A 312 -23.28 -7.36 -1.37
C ARG A 312 -22.52 -6.37 -2.23
N VAL A 313 -22.07 -5.27 -1.64
CA VAL A 313 -21.06 -4.41 -2.26
C VAL A 313 -19.68 -5.02 -1.95
N ARG A 314 -18.91 -5.31 -3.00
CA ARG A 314 -17.62 -6.00 -2.93
C ARG A 314 -16.50 -5.01 -3.22
N SER A 315 -15.65 -4.79 -2.24
CA SER A 315 -14.34 -4.18 -2.46
C SER A 315 -13.36 -5.29 -2.87
N ILE A 316 -12.62 -5.05 -3.95
CA ILE A 316 -11.60 -5.98 -4.45
C ILE A 316 -10.24 -5.42 -4.02
N PRO A 317 -9.28 -6.25 -3.56
CA PRO A 317 -7.92 -5.77 -3.30
C PRO A 317 -7.29 -5.17 -4.56
N SER A 318 -6.75 -3.96 -4.45
CA SER A 318 -6.20 -3.17 -5.56
C SER A 318 -7.22 -2.97 -6.71
N PRO A 319 -8.36 -2.31 -6.46
CA PRO A 319 -9.40 -2.06 -7.46
C PRO A 319 -8.87 -1.31 -8.70
N GLU A 320 -7.83 -0.49 -8.55
CA GLU A 320 -7.15 0.26 -9.62
C GLU A 320 -6.61 -0.61 -10.74
N VAL A 321 -6.21 -1.85 -10.44
CA VAL A 321 -5.67 -2.81 -11.41
C VAL A 321 -6.65 -3.94 -11.71
N ALA A 322 -7.87 -3.93 -11.17
CA ALA A 322 -8.84 -5.01 -11.33
C ALA A 322 -9.19 -5.28 -12.81
N VAL A 323 -9.38 -4.22 -13.60
CA VAL A 323 -9.68 -4.32 -15.03
C VAL A 323 -8.50 -4.92 -15.80
N LEU A 324 -7.28 -4.41 -15.57
CA LEU A 324 -6.07 -4.95 -16.19
C LEU A 324 -5.85 -6.42 -15.83
N ARG A 325 -6.04 -6.76 -14.55
CA ARG A 325 -5.97 -8.13 -14.04
C ARG A 325 -6.95 -9.06 -14.74
N GLY A 326 -8.19 -8.61 -14.98
CA GLY A 326 -9.21 -9.34 -15.73
C GLY A 326 -8.88 -9.47 -17.21
N ALA A 327 -8.43 -8.39 -17.85
CA ALA A 327 -8.05 -8.37 -19.26
C ALA A 327 -6.90 -9.33 -19.56
N VAL A 328 -5.86 -9.36 -18.72
CA VAL A 328 -4.76 -10.33 -18.85
C VAL A 328 -5.28 -11.75 -18.64
N TYR A 329 -6.16 -11.98 -17.66
CA TYR A 329 -6.76 -13.30 -17.44
C TYR A 329 -7.53 -13.80 -18.66
N ALA A 330 -8.35 -12.94 -19.27
CA ALA A 330 -9.10 -13.25 -20.47
C ALA A 330 -8.18 -13.49 -21.68
N ALA A 331 -7.33 -12.52 -22.02
CA ALA A 331 -6.49 -12.57 -23.22
C ALA A 331 -5.46 -13.71 -23.17
N VAL A 332 -4.77 -13.87 -22.04
CA VAL A 332 -3.80 -14.96 -21.86
C VAL A 332 -4.53 -16.29 -21.73
N GLY A 333 -5.66 -16.34 -21.02
CA GLY A 333 -6.50 -17.53 -20.92
C GLY A 333 -6.95 -18.05 -22.27
N ASP A 334 -7.50 -17.20 -23.15
CA ASP A 334 -7.97 -17.61 -24.48
C ASP A 334 -6.83 -18.05 -25.40
N SER A 335 -5.71 -17.32 -25.35
CA SER A 335 -4.51 -17.68 -26.11
C SER A 335 -3.93 -19.03 -25.68
N ILE A 336 -3.87 -19.31 -24.37
CA ILE A 336 -3.34 -20.58 -23.87
C ILE A 336 -4.35 -21.71 -24.09
N ARG A 337 -5.64 -21.46 -23.85
CA ARG A 337 -6.70 -22.46 -24.09
C ARG A 337 -6.78 -22.85 -25.56
N SER A 338 -6.54 -21.95 -26.51
CA SER A 338 -6.49 -22.32 -27.93
C SER A 338 -5.23 -23.14 -28.27
N ARG A 339 -4.04 -22.70 -27.82
CA ARG A 339 -2.76 -23.36 -28.14
C ARG A 339 -2.50 -24.65 -27.36
N ARG A 340 -3.15 -24.85 -26.21
CA ARG A 340 -2.98 -26.01 -25.32
C ARG A 340 -1.58 -26.14 -24.69
N HIS A 341 -0.85 -25.03 -24.60
CA HIS A 341 0.46 -24.91 -23.93
C HIS A 341 0.83 -23.43 -23.77
N LEU A 342 1.83 -23.13 -22.95
CA LEU A 342 2.39 -21.78 -22.81
C LEU A 342 3.72 -21.67 -23.57
N THR A 343 3.96 -20.52 -24.19
CA THR A 343 5.32 -20.10 -24.57
C THR A 343 6.05 -19.49 -23.36
N LEU A 344 7.37 -19.34 -23.46
CA LEU A 344 8.18 -18.68 -22.43
C LEU A 344 7.69 -17.23 -22.17
N ASP A 345 7.33 -16.48 -23.21
CA ASP A 345 6.81 -15.11 -23.07
C ASP A 345 5.43 -15.05 -22.42
N GLN A 346 4.56 -16.02 -22.73
CA GLN A 346 3.25 -16.13 -22.07
C GLN A 346 3.42 -16.48 -20.59
N LEU A 347 4.34 -17.38 -20.27
CA LEU A 347 4.69 -17.69 -18.89
C LEU A 347 5.25 -16.47 -18.15
N ALA A 348 6.10 -15.67 -18.79
CA ALA A 348 6.60 -14.42 -18.23
C ALA A 348 5.46 -13.40 -17.99
N THR A 349 4.49 -13.33 -18.90
CA THR A 349 3.28 -12.50 -18.73
C THR A 349 2.44 -12.97 -17.54
N VAL A 350 2.21 -14.28 -17.38
CA VAL A 350 1.49 -14.85 -16.23
C VAL A 350 2.23 -14.55 -14.92
N MET A 351 3.57 -14.64 -14.91
CA MET A 351 4.37 -14.28 -13.74
C MET A 351 4.26 -12.78 -13.41
N ALA A 352 4.40 -11.89 -14.40
CA ALA A 352 4.23 -10.46 -14.20
C ALA A 352 2.83 -10.14 -13.64
N TRP A 353 1.79 -10.76 -14.21
CA TRP A 353 0.43 -10.66 -13.71
C TRP A 353 0.27 -11.13 -12.26
N LYS A 354 0.92 -12.22 -11.89
CA LYS A 354 0.89 -12.73 -10.52
C LYS A 354 1.58 -11.76 -9.56
N LEU A 355 2.72 -11.21 -9.95
CA LEU A 355 3.48 -10.26 -9.14
C LEU A 355 2.73 -8.94 -8.91
N MET A 356 1.77 -8.59 -9.78
CA MET A 356 0.86 -7.45 -9.56
C MET A 356 -0.18 -7.68 -8.45
N ARG A 357 -0.32 -8.91 -7.92
CA ARG A 357 -1.35 -9.29 -6.92
C ARG A 357 -0.81 -9.51 -5.50
N GLY A 358 0.50 -9.51 -5.31
CA GLY A 358 1.08 -9.85 -4.01
C GLY A 358 2.46 -9.28 -3.81
N LYS A 359 3.20 -9.83 -2.85
CA LYS A 359 4.55 -9.36 -2.50
C LYS A 359 5.49 -9.48 -3.72
N TYR A 360 5.94 -8.34 -4.23
CA TYR A 360 6.89 -8.28 -5.35
C TYR A 360 8.18 -9.05 -5.02
N CYS A 361 8.60 -9.92 -5.94
CA CYS A 361 9.84 -10.69 -5.83
C CYS A 361 10.64 -10.56 -7.13
N ALA A 362 11.64 -9.68 -7.13
CA ALA A 362 12.43 -9.31 -8.31
C ALA A 362 13.13 -10.50 -8.99
N THR A 363 13.47 -11.55 -8.24
CA THR A 363 14.25 -12.70 -8.73
C THR A 363 13.43 -13.68 -9.55
N LEU A 364 12.11 -13.74 -9.36
CA LEU A 364 11.24 -14.72 -10.02
C LEU A 364 11.18 -14.50 -11.54
N MET A 365 11.18 -13.26 -12.01
CA MET A 365 11.21 -12.96 -13.44
C MET A 365 12.51 -13.44 -14.11
N GLY A 366 13.64 -13.30 -13.40
CA GLY A 366 14.93 -13.83 -13.88
C GLY A 366 14.92 -15.36 -13.97
N LEU A 367 14.35 -16.04 -12.97
CA LEU A 367 14.22 -17.50 -12.99
C LEU A 367 13.32 -17.98 -14.12
N ILE A 368 12.17 -17.32 -14.34
CA ILE A 368 11.26 -17.67 -15.43
C ILE A 368 11.98 -17.55 -16.78
N ARG A 369 12.63 -16.41 -17.04
CA ARG A 369 13.35 -16.16 -18.29
C ARG A 369 14.57 -17.07 -18.51
N SER A 370 15.07 -17.71 -17.45
CA SER A 370 16.18 -18.67 -17.55
C SER A 370 15.76 -20.09 -17.95
N ASN A 371 14.46 -20.36 -18.10
CA ASN A 371 13.99 -21.67 -18.56
C ASN A 371 14.20 -21.81 -20.06
N ASP A 372 14.50 -23.03 -20.48
CA ASP A 372 14.47 -23.42 -21.88
C ASP A 372 13.02 -23.38 -22.44
N PRO A 373 12.77 -22.71 -23.58
CA PRO A 373 11.44 -22.61 -24.16
C PRO A 373 10.77 -23.96 -24.44
N ALA A 374 11.51 -24.97 -24.90
CA ALA A 374 10.94 -26.29 -25.21
C ALA A 374 10.45 -26.99 -23.94
N THR A 375 11.21 -26.89 -22.84
CA THR A 375 10.83 -27.39 -21.52
C THR A 375 9.51 -26.78 -21.03
N VAL A 376 9.33 -25.46 -21.18
CA VAL A 376 8.07 -24.78 -20.79
C VAL A 376 6.89 -25.31 -21.61
N ILE A 377 7.09 -25.47 -22.92
CA ILE A 377 6.07 -26.00 -23.82
C ILE A 377 5.69 -27.43 -23.41
N ASP A 378 6.67 -28.31 -23.19
CA ASP A 378 6.42 -29.72 -22.91
C ASP A 378 5.75 -29.95 -21.56
N VAL A 379 6.23 -29.28 -20.50
CA VAL A 379 5.61 -29.33 -19.17
C VAL A 379 4.16 -28.84 -19.23
N THR A 380 3.91 -27.73 -19.92
CA THR A 380 2.56 -27.15 -19.97
C THR A 380 1.61 -27.95 -20.87
N LYS A 381 2.10 -28.61 -21.93
CA LYS A 381 1.34 -29.60 -22.69
C LYS A 381 0.89 -30.77 -21.81
N ARG A 382 1.79 -31.33 -20.99
CA ARG A 382 1.46 -32.41 -20.06
C ARG A 382 0.44 -31.96 -19.02
N ALA A 383 0.58 -30.76 -18.46
CA ALA A 383 -0.40 -30.19 -17.55
C ALA A 383 -1.79 -30.04 -18.21
N VAL A 384 -1.86 -29.61 -19.47
CA VAL A 384 -3.13 -29.54 -20.23
C VAL A 384 -3.73 -30.93 -20.47
N GLN A 385 -2.92 -31.94 -20.77
CA GLN A 385 -3.40 -33.32 -20.91
C GLN A 385 -3.98 -33.84 -19.59
N GLN A 386 -3.32 -33.58 -18.45
CA GLN A 386 -3.83 -33.96 -17.13
C GLN A 386 -5.15 -33.25 -16.79
N ILE A 387 -5.27 -31.96 -17.12
CA ILE A 387 -6.52 -31.19 -16.96
C ILE A 387 -7.67 -31.77 -17.80
N ARG A 388 -7.40 -32.14 -19.06
CA ARG A 388 -8.41 -32.75 -19.92
C ARG A 388 -8.88 -34.10 -19.39
N ALA A 389 -7.92 -34.96 -19.01
CA ALA A 389 -8.22 -36.25 -18.41
C ALA A 389 -9.02 -36.10 -17.10
N ARG A 390 -8.72 -35.08 -16.29
CA ARG A 390 -9.52 -34.71 -15.11
C ARG A 390 -10.98 -34.38 -15.48
N ARG A 391 -11.20 -33.56 -16.50
CA ARG A 391 -12.55 -33.14 -16.94
C ARG A 391 -13.38 -34.28 -17.53
N GLU A 392 -12.78 -35.12 -18.37
CA GLU A 392 -13.45 -36.29 -18.97
C GLU A 392 -13.91 -37.29 -17.90
N GLN A 393 -13.24 -37.33 -16.75
CA GLN A 393 -13.52 -38.28 -15.65
C GLN A 393 -14.37 -37.66 -14.52
N SER A 394 -14.88 -36.42 -14.70
CA SER A 394 -15.51 -35.63 -13.64
C SER A 394 -16.91 -36.10 -13.21
N HIS A 395 -17.65 -36.82 -14.05
CA HIS A 395 -19.06 -37.18 -13.79
C HIS A 395 -19.28 -38.28 -12.73
N GLN A 396 -18.24 -38.89 -12.14
CA GLN A 396 -18.38 -40.14 -11.38
C GLN A 396 -17.61 -40.24 -10.05
N ARG A 397 -16.94 -39.20 -9.54
CA ARG A 397 -15.95 -39.41 -8.46
C ARG A 397 -15.93 -38.36 -7.34
N GLY A 398 -15.53 -38.81 -6.16
CA GLY A 398 -15.52 -38.02 -4.91
C GLY A 398 -14.31 -37.10 -4.76
N PHE A 399 -14.46 -36.12 -3.85
CA PHE A 399 -13.51 -35.03 -3.57
C PHE A 399 -12.02 -35.42 -3.48
N LYS A 400 -11.68 -36.56 -2.86
CA LYS A 400 -10.27 -37.00 -2.69
C LYS A 400 -9.57 -37.27 -4.02
N ASP A 401 -10.29 -37.83 -4.99
CA ASP A 401 -9.74 -38.13 -6.31
C ASP A 401 -9.52 -36.84 -7.10
N GLU A 402 -10.46 -35.91 -6.99
CA GLU A 402 -10.38 -34.58 -7.59
C GLU A 402 -9.20 -33.76 -7.05
N MET A 403 -9.02 -33.74 -5.72
CA MET A 403 -7.86 -33.15 -5.06
C MET A 403 -6.55 -33.71 -5.62
N THR A 404 -6.47 -35.04 -5.73
CA THR A 404 -5.26 -35.74 -6.18
C THR A 404 -4.88 -35.34 -7.60
N ARG A 405 -5.87 -35.24 -8.49
CA ARG A 405 -5.64 -34.80 -9.87
C ARG A 405 -5.22 -33.34 -9.96
N LEU A 406 -5.86 -32.44 -9.21
CA LEU A 406 -5.46 -31.03 -9.15
C LEU A 406 -4.03 -30.88 -8.65
N LEU A 407 -3.65 -31.63 -7.61
CA LEU A 407 -2.27 -31.65 -7.11
C LEU A 407 -1.27 -32.20 -8.13
N ALA A 408 -1.64 -33.21 -8.91
CA ALA A 408 -0.78 -33.73 -9.97
C ALA A 408 -0.46 -32.65 -11.01
N VAL A 409 -1.47 -31.89 -11.44
CA VAL A 409 -1.32 -30.75 -12.37
C VAL A 409 -0.41 -29.68 -11.77
N VAL A 410 -0.66 -29.29 -10.52
CA VAL A 410 0.16 -28.25 -9.85
C VAL A 410 1.60 -28.73 -9.70
N LYS A 411 1.83 -29.98 -9.29
CA LYS A 411 3.18 -30.56 -9.17
C LYS A 411 3.90 -30.63 -10.51
N GLU A 412 3.23 -31.05 -11.59
CA GLU A 412 3.80 -31.05 -12.94
C GLU A 412 4.33 -29.65 -13.33
N LEU A 413 3.54 -28.61 -13.07
CA LEU A 413 3.91 -27.23 -13.39
C LEU A 413 5.08 -26.70 -12.54
N THR A 414 5.31 -27.24 -11.34
CA THR A 414 6.45 -26.83 -10.49
C THR A 414 7.83 -27.27 -10.99
N VAL A 415 7.88 -28.11 -12.03
CA VAL A 415 9.13 -28.48 -12.72
C VAL A 415 9.81 -27.25 -13.36
N VAL A 416 9.02 -26.23 -13.74
CA VAL A 416 9.53 -25.00 -14.35
C VAL A 416 10.21 -24.12 -13.29
N ARG A 417 11.43 -23.64 -13.57
CA ARG A 417 12.19 -22.81 -12.62
C ARG A 417 11.45 -21.50 -12.35
N GLY A 418 11.32 -21.15 -11.06
CA GLY A 418 10.58 -19.97 -10.62
C GLY A 418 9.07 -20.19 -10.46
N VAL A 419 8.55 -21.40 -10.75
CA VAL A 419 7.15 -21.77 -10.56
C VAL A 419 7.01 -22.60 -9.28
N GLY A 420 6.58 -21.96 -8.18
CA GLY A 420 6.15 -22.66 -6.95
C GLY A 420 4.67 -23.06 -6.98
N PRO A 421 4.15 -23.77 -5.95
CA PRO A 421 2.77 -24.25 -5.91
C PRO A 421 1.72 -23.17 -6.21
N ALA A 422 1.87 -21.98 -5.65
CA ALA A 422 0.94 -20.88 -5.92
C ALA A 422 1.02 -20.35 -7.38
N THR A 423 2.20 -20.39 -8.02
CA THR A 423 2.32 -19.98 -9.44
C THR A 423 1.79 -21.07 -10.35
N ALA A 424 2.07 -22.33 -10.02
CA ALA A 424 1.51 -23.48 -10.71
C ALA A 424 -0.02 -23.50 -10.64
N ALA A 425 -0.61 -23.21 -9.47
CA ALA A 425 -2.07 -23.06 -9.32
C ALA A 425 -2.63 -21.89 -10.15
N ALA A 426 -1.89 -20.77 -10.25
CA ALA A 426 -2.27 -19.68 -11.14
C ALA A 426 -2.30 -20.15 -12.60
N ILE A 427 -1.22 -20.76 -13.09
CA ILE A 427 -1.14 -21.28 -14.45
C ILE A 427 -2.27 -22.29 -14.70
N ALA A 428 -2.53 -23.21 -13.75
CA ALA A 428 -3.63 -24.16 -13.84
C ALA A 428 -4.99 -23.46 -14.02
N SER A 429 -5.26 -22.35 -13.32
CA SER A 429 -6.50 -21.57 -13.50
C SER A 429 -6.63 -20.92 -14.90
N PHE A 430 -5.53 -20.50 -15.52
CA PHE A 430 -5.55 -20.02 -16.92
C PHE A 430 -5.90 -21.15 -17.90
N LEU A 431 -5.39 -22.36 -17.63
CA LEU A 431 -5.63 -23.57 -18.43
C LEU A 431 -7.06 -24.10 -18.26
N ASP A 432 -7.58 -24.01 -17.04
CA ASP A 432 -8.86 -24.56 -16.61
C ASP A 432 -9.52 -23.62 -15.60
N PRO A 433 -10.62 -22.92 -15.98
CA PRO A 433 -11.37 -22.05 -15.07
C PRO A 433 -11.89 -22.74 -13.79
N ASP A 434 -12.02 -24.07 -13.79
CA ASP A 434 -12.46 -24.86 -12.63
C ASP A 434 -11.30 -25.29 -11.73
N ALA A 435 -10.05 -25.02 -12.12
CA ALA A 435 -8.87 -25.24 -11.30
C ALA A 435 -8.67 -24.05 -10.33
N PRO A 436 -8.64 -24.29 -9.00
CA PRO A 436 -8.51 -23.21 -8.04
C PRO A 436 -7.17 -22.47 -8.16
N PHE A 437 -7.22 -21.14 -8.21
CA PHE A 437 -6.05 -20.29 -8.06
C PHE A 437 -5.76 -20.06 -6.56
N MET A 438 -4.57 -20.45 -6.10
CA MET A 438 -4.09 -20.21 -4.74
C MET A 438 -3.68 -18.74 -4.51
N SER A 439 -4.65 -17.83 -4.50
CA SER A 439 -4.44 -16.40 -4.25
C SER A 439 -4.38 -16.09 -2.75
N ASP A 440 -3.82 -14.93 -2.39
CA ASP A 440 -3.74 -14.49 -0.98
C ASP A 440 -5.13 -14.32 -0.36
N GLU A 441 -6.12 -13.84 -1.14
CA GLU A 441 -7.51 -13.69 -0.71
C GLU A 441 -8.17 -15.04 -0.43
N LEU A 442 -7.93 -16.04 -1.30
CA LEU A 442 -8.50 -17.36 -1.11
C LEU A 442 -7.83 -18.11 0.05
N LEU A 443 -6.53 -17.89 0.25
CA LEU A 443 -5.80 -18.39 1.42
C LEU A 443 -6.35 -17.77 2.71
N ALA A 444 -6.59 -16.45 2.73
CA ALA A 444 -7.19 -15.77 3.86
C ALA A 444 -8.61 -16.28 4.15
N ALA A 445 -9.42 -16.47 3.10
CA ALA A 445 -10.78 -17.03 3.20
C ALA A 445 -10.77 -18.47 3.75
N ALA A 446 -9.77 -19.28 3.39
CA ALA A 446 -9.54 -20.61 3.95
C ALA A 446 -8.89 -20.59 5.36
N GLY A 447 -8.79 -19.43 6.01
CA GLY A 447 -8.28 -19.28 7.37
C GLY A 447 -6.75 -19.26 7.50
N ILE A 448 -6.01 -19.10 6.40
CA ILE A 448 -4.53 -19.09 6.39
C ILE A 448 -4.04 -17.64 6.48
N LYS A 449 -3.54 -17.25 7.66
CA LYS A 449 -3.09 -15.87 7.97
C LYS A 449 -1.64 -15.57 7.57
N SER A 450 -0.82 -16.58 7.33
CA SER A 450 0.61 -16.42 7.02
C SER A 450 1.06 -17.53 6.06
N PRO A 451 0.74 -17.37 4.77
CA PRO A 451 0.92 -18.44 3.79
C PRO A 451 2.39 -18.72 3.51
N LYS A 452 2.73 -20.01 3.45
CA LYS A 452 4.03 -20.52 2.98
C LYS A 452 4.01 -20.87 1.48
N TYR A 453 2.85 -20.80 0.85
CA TYR A 453 2.61 -21.17 -0.56
C TYR A 453 2.99 -22.62 -0.87
N SER A 454 2.65 -23.53 0.05
CA SER A 454 2.93 -24.97 0.00
C SER A 454 1.80 -25.79 -0.65
N PHE A 455 2.09 -27.03 -1.04
CA PHE A 455 1.08 -27.96 -1.54
C PHE A 455 -0.01 -28.28 -0.51
N THR A 456 0.33 -28.36 0.78
CA THR A 456 -0.64 -28.59 1.87
C THR A 456 -1.60 -27.41 2.03
N GLU A 457 -1.14 -26.19 1.80
CA GLU A 457 -2.02 -25.02 1.79
C GLU A 457 -2.89 -24.99 0.53
N TYR A 458 -2.38 -25.48 -0.61
CA TYR A 458 -3.21 -25.67 -1.81
C TYR A 458 -4.33 -26.68 -1.58
N GLU A 459 -4.04 -27.81 -0.92
CA GLU A 459 -5.05 -28.79 -0.50
C GLU A 459 -6.14 -28.16 0.36
N ARG A 460 -5.75 -27.33 1.33
CA ARG A 460 -6.71 -26.61 2.17
C ARG A 460 -7.60 -25.68 1.37
N VAL A 461 -7.04 -24.97 0.40
CA VAL A 461 -7.80 -24.08 -0.49
C VAL A 461 -8.82 -24.86 -1.33
N VAL A 462 -8.41 -25.98 -1.92
CA VAL A 462 -9.31 -26.83 -2.71
C VAL A 462 -10.41 -27.43 -1.82
N ALA A 463 -10.09 -27.86 -0.60
CA ALA A 463 -11.05 -28.36 0.38
C ALA A 463 -12.08 -27.29 0.79
N TYR A 464 -11.60 -26.07 1.04
CA TYR A 464 -12.46 -24.95 1.38
C TYR A 464 -13.48 -24.64 0.26
N LEU A 465 -13.03 -24.65 -1.00
CA LEU A 465 -13.93 -24.44 -2.14
C LEU A 465 -14.94 -25.56 -2.34
N ASP A 466 -14.54 -26.82 -2.08
CA ASP A 466 -15.46 -27.96 -2.16
C ASP A 466 -16.57 -27.86 -1.08
N ALA A 467 -16.19 -27.50 0.16
CA ALA A 467 -17.16 -27.25 1.23
C ALA A 467 -18.13 -26.10 0.91
N ILE A 468 -17.66 -25.04 0.23
CA ILE A 468 -18.54 -23.98 -0.28
C ILE A 468 -19.52 -24.53 -1.32
N ARG A 469 -19.02 -25.32 -2.29
CA ARG A 469 -19.85 -25.90 -3.36
C ARG A 469 -20.89 -26.87 -2.82
N ALA A 470 -20.57 -27.62 -1.76
CA ALA A 470 -21.49 -28.51 -1.06
C ALA A 470 -22.52 -27.77 -0.18
N GLY A 471 -22.45 -26.44 -0.07
CA GLY A 471 -23.38 -25.63 0.73
C GLY A 471 -23.13 -25.68 2.24
N GLU A 472 -22.03 -26.30 2.69
CA GLU A 472 -21.73 -26.49 4.11
C GLU A 472 -21.35 -25.18 4.82
N HIS A 473 -20.79 -24.22 4.09
CA HIS A 473 -20.45 -22.88 4.62
C HIS A 473 -21.58 -21.84 4.55
N ALA A 474 -22.71 -22.13 3.89
CA ALA A 474 -23.85 -21.22 3.86
C ALA A 474 -24.57 -21.07 5.22
N ARG A 475 -24.23 -21.92 6.21
CA ARG A 475 -24.83 -21.93 7.56
C ARG A 475 -24.04 -21.13 8.61
N SER A 476 -22.84 -20.64 8.30
CA SER A 476 -22.07 -19.80 9.21
C SER A 476 -21.90 -18.40 8.59
N GLY A 477 -22.80 -17.48 8.92
CA GLY A 477 -22.69 -16.06 8.59
C GLY A 477 -21.53 -15.37 9.33
N ALA A 478 -20.30 -15.79 9.06
CA ALA A 478 -19.11 -15.20 9.65
C ALA A 478 -18.01 -15.04 8.60
N HIS A 479 -17.36 -13.89 8.67
CA HIS A 479 -16.26 -13.41 7.82
C HIS A 479 -16.71 -12.73 6.53
N ALA A 480 -17.47 -11.65 6.69
CA ALA A 480 -17.02 -10.40 6.06
C ALA A 480 -15.59 -10.15 6.55
N VAL A 481 -14.61 -10.40 5.69
CA VAL A 481 -13.29 -9.80 5.86
C VAL A 481 -13.49 -8.30 5.60
N PRO A 482 -13.02 -7.41 6.49
CA PRO A 482 -13.13 -5.96 6.30
C PRO A 482 -12.58 -5.50 4.96
#